data_AF-A0A2H6B419-F1
#
_entry.id   AF-A0A2H6B419-F1
#
_cell.length_a   1.000
_cell.length_b   1.000
_cell.length_c   1.000
_cell.angle_alpha   90.00
_cell.angle_beta   90.00
_cell.angle_gamma   90.00
#
_symmetry.space_group_name_H-M   'P 1'
#
loop_
_entity.id
_entity.type
_entity.pdbx_description
1 polymer ?
#
loop_
_entity_poly.entity_id
_entity_poly.type
_entity_poly.pdbx_seq_one_letter_code
_entity_poly.pdbx_strand_id
1 'polypeptide(L)'
;MMLAHHWHERFGTPLDELPGSSRWYRLPRHIPRLFHTHVLNEPASLRRLFGPRLAGRRPVLLLVRDPRDALLSLHRHFRFRSRRTEWQRFGLGEDPGQLSLERFLRHPRIGLPAFLALYDRLAAFLDRHPRCLLLRYEDLRADPAASFARLLGFLGEPTEPQAVARTVAFASLEHMRALEAEGFFRSEVLRPADPAEGRSFKVGLGKSGRWREELPAELGAELAAMIGGRLDPRFGYGS
;
A
#
# COMPACT_ATOMS: atom_id res chain seq x y z
N MET A 1 -3.40 9.81 -0.57
CA MET A 1 -4.59 10.51 -0.05
C MET A 1 -4.21 11.56 0.96
N MET A 2 -3.83 11.19 2.19
CA MET A 2 -3.52 12.16 3.26
C MET A 2 -2.48 13.21 2.84
N LEU A 3 -1.34 12.78 2.27
CA LEU A 3 -0.33 13.71 1.75
C LEU A 3 -0.85 14.63 0.63
N ALA A 4 -1.71 14.13 -0.25
CA ALA A 4 -2.29 14.92 -1.34
C ALA A 4 -3.16 16.05 -0.78
N HIS A 5 -4.01 15.72 0.19
CA HIS A 5 -4.89 16.68 0.85
C HIS A 5 -4.11 17.68 1.71
N HIS A 6 -3.13 17.22 2.48
CA HIS A 6 -2.27 18.12 3.25
C HIS A 6 -1.54 19.13 2.37
N TRP A 7 -0.98 18.69 1.23
CA TRP A 7 -0.35 19.59 0.27
C TRP A 7 -1.35 20.47 -0.49
N HIS A 8 -2.61 20.05 -0.65
CA HIS A 8 -3.68 20.91 -1.11
C HIS A 8 -3.92 22.06 -0.13
N GLU A 9 -4.08 21.76 1.17
CA GLU A 9 -4.29 22.80 2.20
C GLU A 9 -3.10 23.77 2.28
N ARG A 10 -1.86 23.29 2.10
CA ARG A 10 -0.65 24.12 2.21
C ARG A 10 -0.31 24.91 0.95
N PHE A 11 -0.48 24.32 -0.22
CA PHE A 11 0.04 24.86 -1.49
C PHE A 11 -1.04 25.14 -2.54
N GLY A 12 -2.31 24.85 -2.25
CA GLY A 12 -3.40 25.01 -3.21
C GLY A 12 -3.31 24.07 -4.42
N THR A 13 -2.68 22.90 -4.28
CA THR A 13 -2.66 21.89 -5.35
C THR A 13 -4.07 21.43 -5.69
N PRO A 14 -4.40 20.95 -6.90
CA PRO A 14 -5.75 20.45 -7.17
C PRO A 14 -6.16 19.32 -6.21
N LEU A 15 -7.37 19.39 -5.65
CA LEU A 15 -7.88 18.45 -4.63
C LEU A 15 -8.16 17.05 -5.21
N ASP A 16 -8.46 16.98 -6.50
CA ASP A 16 -8.77 15.77 -7.28
C ASP A 16 -7.52 15.09 -7.88
N GLU A 17 -6.34 15.66 -7.69
CA GLU A 17 -5.06 15.14 -8.18
C GLU A 17 -4.28 14.42 -7.08
N LEU A 18 -3.57 13.36 -7.48
CA LEU A 18 -2.79 12.53 -6.56
C LEU A 18 -1.29 12.61 -6.83
N PRO A 19 -0.46 12.58 -5.78
CA PRO A 19 0.98 12.45 -5.93
C PRO A 19 1.35 11.21 -6.75
N GLY A 20 2.13 11.42 -7.81
CA GLY A 20 2.52 10.39 -8.77
C GLY A 20 1.80 10.46 -10.11
N SER A 21 0.75 11.30 -10.26
CA SER A 21 0.14 11.57 -11.57
C SER A 21 1.07 12.40 -12.47
N SER A 22 0.93 12.27 -13.79
CA SER A 22 1.69 13.08 -14.75
C SER A 22 1.48 14.58 -14.58
N ARG A 23 0.29 14.97 -14.07
CA ARG A 23 -0.07 16.36 -13.77
C ARG A 23 0.54 16.84 -12.47
N TRP A 24 0.58 15.99 -11.44
CA TRP A 24 1.28 16.31 -10.19
C TRP A 24 2.74 16.68 -10.45
N TYR A 25 3.42 15.97 -11.35
CA TYR A 25 4.81 16.28 -11.71
C TYR A 25 5.00 17.61 -12.44
N ARG A 26 3.94 18.20 -12.99
CA ARG A 26 3.95 19.53 -13.63
C ARG A 26 3.71 20.68 -12.66
N LEU A 27 3.34 20.39 -11.41
CA LEU A 27 3.16 21.41 -10.38
C LEU A 27 4.49 22.13 -10.06
N PRO A 28 4.43 23.36 -9.52
CA PRO A 28 5.60 24.11 -9.08
C PRO A 28 6.59 23.30 -8.24
N ARG A 29 7.89 23.54 -8.41
CA ARG A 29 8.96 22.74 -7.80
C ARG A 29 9.01 22.78 -6.26
N HIS A 30 8.38 23.76 -5.62
CA HIS A 30 8.30 23.84 -4.17
C HIS A 30 7.33 22.81 -3.58
N ILE A 31 6.42 22.25 -4.38
CA ILE A 31 5.52 21.17 -3.97
C ILE A 31 6.29 19.84 -4.02
N PRO A 32 6.26 19.03 -2.94
CA PRO A 32 6.96 17.76 -2.94
C PRO A 32 6.46 16.79 -4.02
N ARG A 33 7.40 16.03 -4.55
CA ARG A 33 7.13 14.95 -5.51
C ARG A 33 7.22 13.62 -4.79
N LEU A 34 6.17 12.81 -4.95
CA LEU A 34 6.11 11.46 -4.40
C LEU A 34 6.16 10.45 -5.54
N PHE A 35 7.03 9.46 -5.38
CA PHE A 35 7.07 8.27 -6.21
C PHE A 35 6.67 7.08 -5.35
N HIS A 36 5.70 6.30 -5.81
CA HIS A 36 5.26 5.08 -5.14
C HIS A 36 5.50 3.86 -6.03
N THR A 37 5.76 2.71 -5.40
CA THR A 37 6.06 1.46 -6.08
C THR A 37 5.67 0.29 -5.17
N HIS A 38 5.40 -0.87 -5.75
CA HIS A 38 5.18 -2.10 -4.98
C HIS A 38 6.40 -3.03 -4.94
N VAL A 39 7.46 -2.74 -5.74
CA VAL A 39 8.71 -3.52 -5.89
C VAL A 39 8.51 -4.97 -6.41
N LEU A 40 7.34 -5.58 -6.19
CA LEU A 40 6.99 -6.95 -6.52
C LEU A 40 6.79 -7.16 -8.03
N ASN A 41 6.16 -6.20 -8.71
CA ASN A 41 5.74 -6.29 -10.11
C ASN A 41 6.44 -5.27 -11.03
N GLU A 42 7.50 -4.66 -10.54
CA GLU A 42 8.19 -3.59 -11.27
C GLU A 42 9.19 -4.14 -12.27
N PRO A 43 9.35 -3.49 -13.44
CA PRO A 43 10.40 -3.83 -14.38
C PRO A 43 11.78 -3.89 -13.70
N ALA A 44 12.65 -4.78 -14.18
CA ALA A 44 13.99 -4.94 -13.63
C ALA A 44 14.78 -3.62 -13.58
N SER A 45 14.55 -2.72 -14.54
CA SER A 45 15.14 -1.38 -14.59
C SER A 45 14.76 -0.50 -13.40
N LEU A 46 13.47 -0.50 -13.01
CA LEU A 46 13.01 0.23 -11.83
C LEU A 46 13.50 -0.45 -10.54
N ARG A 47 13.54 -1.78 -10.51
CA ARG A 47 14.11 -2.52 -9.36
C ARG A 47 15.58 -2.16 -9.11
N ARG A 48 16.36 -1.88 -10.15
CA ARG A 48 17.78 -1.43 -10.05
C ARG A 48 17.91 -0.03 -9.47
N LEU A 49 16.89 0.84 -9.58
CA LEU A 49 16.91 2.18 -8.98
C LEU A 49 16.94 2.11 -7.46
N PHE A 50 16.24 1.16 -6.83
CA PHE A 50 16.32 0.89 -5.37
C PHE A 50 17.65 0.31 -4.90
N GLY A 51 18.64 0.19 -5.80
CA GLY A 51 20.02 -0.09 -5.46
C GLY A 51 20.76 1.14 -4.91
N PRO A 52 22.10 1.18 -5.02
CA PRO A 52 22.95 2.23 -4.43
C PRO A 52 22.59 3.67 -4.84
N ARG A 53 21.86 3.85 -5.96
CA ARG A 53 21.48 5.18 -6.48
C ARG A 53 20.42 5.88 -5.65
N LEU A 54 19.50 5.12 -5.02
CA LEU A 54 18.53 5.67 -4.07
C LEU A 54 19.10 5.71 -2.65
N ALA A 55 20.01 4.79 -2.31
CA ALA A 55 20.62 4.66 -0.98
C ALA A 55 21.11 6.02 -0.44
N GLY A 56 20.50 6.46 0.66
CA GLY A 56 20.87 7.67 1.40
C GLY A 56 20.44 9.02 0.81
N ARG A 57 19.93 9.10 -0.42
CA ARG A 57 19.67 10.41 -1.08
C ARG A 57 18.29 10.99 -0.85
N ARG A 58 17.27 10.15 -0.66
CA ARG A 58 15.86 10.57 -0.53
C ARG A 58 15.20 9.87 0.67
N PRO A 59 14.27 10.54 1.38
CA PRO A 59 13.42 9.87 2.35
C PRO A 59 12.65 8.73 1.69
N VAL A 60 12.59 7.56 2.34
CA VAL A 60 11.78 6.43 1.90
C VAL A 60 10.78 6.08 3.01
N LEU A 61 9.50 6.10 2.67
CA LEU A 61 8.43 5.57 3.51
C LEU A 61 8.14 4.14 3.08
N LEU A 62 8.21 3.21 4.01
CA LEU A 62 7.75 1.84 3.84
C LEU A 62 6.44 1.64 4.62
N LEU A 63 5.34 1.42 3.90
CA LEU A 63 4.06 1.05 4.47
C LEU A 63 3.88 -0.47 4.36
N VAL A 64 3.90 -1.16 5.50
CA VAL A 64 3.70 -2.62 5.61
C VAL A 64 2.32 -2.94 6.16
N ARG A 65 1.90 -4.19 5.98
CA ARG A 65 0.62 -4.74 6.48
C ARG A 65 0.81 -6.22 6.80
N ASP A 66 0.04 -6.76 7.74
CA ASP A 66 0.02 -8.21 7.99
C ASP A 66 -0.06 -8.97 6.65
N PRO A 67 0.92 -9.85 6.35
CA PRO A 67 0.99 -10.54 5.07
C PRO A 67 -0.30 -11.27 4.71
N ARG A 68 -1.03 -11.81 5.69
CA ARG A 68 -2.28 -12.53 5.47
C ARG A 68 -3.37 -11.59 4.96
N ASP A 69 -3.61 -10.48 5.65
CA ASP A 69 -4.59 -9.48 5.21
C ASP A 69 -4.19 -8.80 3.90
N ALA A 70 -2.90 -8.56 3.68
CA ALA A 70 -2.39 -8.01 2.44
C ALA A 70 -2.66 -8.93 1.25
N LEU A 71 -2.44 -10.24 1.42
CA LEU A 71 -2.70 -11.24 0.38
C LEU A 71 -4.19 -11.44 0.13
N LEU A 72 -5.04 -11.43 1.16
CA LEU A 72 -6.50 -11.42 0.98
C LEU A 72 -6.95 -10.22 0.13
N SER A 73 -6.41 -9.04 0.44
CA SER A 73 -6.67 -7.82 -0.34
C SER A 73 -6.15 -7.92 -1.77
N LEU A 74 -5.02 -8.60 -1.99
CA LEU A 74 -4.43 -8.79 -3.32
C LEU A 74 -5.23 -9.81 -4.15
N HIS A 75 -5.70 -10.91 -3.55
CA HIS A 75 -6.56 -11.89 -4.21
C HIS A 75 -7.87 -11.24 -4.68
N ARG A 76 -8.51 -10.45 -3.79
CA ARG A 76 -9.70 -9.64 -4.16
C ARG A 76 -9.39 -8.66 -5.28
N HIS A 77 -8.23 -8.02 -5.25
CA HIS A 77 -7.82 -7.11 -6.34
C HIS A 77 -7.71 -7.85 -7.67
N PHE A 78 -7.07 -9.01 -7.72
CA PHE A 78 -7.00 -9.81 -8.95
C PHE A 78 -8.36 -10.26 -9.44
N ARG A 79 -9.24 -10.69 -8.53
CA ARG A 79 -10.55 -11.24 -8.87
C ARG A 79 -11.55 -10.20 -9.37
N PHE A 80 -11.53 -8.99 -8.82
CA PHE A 80 -12.59 -8.00 -9.05
C PHE A 80 -12.11 -6.71 -9.70
N ARG A 81 -10.80 -6.52 -9.92
CA ARG A 81 -10.26 -5.25 -10.42
C ARG A 81 -9.18 -5.40 -11.49
N SER A 82 -8.30 -6.38 -11.37
CA SER A 82 -7.16 -6.48 -12.28
C SER A 82 -7.57 -6.93 -13.67
N ARG A 83 -6.99 -6.28 -14.68
CA ARG A 83 -7.08 -6.70 -16.08
C ARG A 83 -5.96 -7.67 -16.42
N ARG A 84 -6.13 -8.43 -17.51
CA ARG A 84 -5.14 -9.40 -18.01
C ARG A 84 -3.74 -8.82 -18.14
N THR A 85 -3.63 -7.61 -18.67
CA THR A 85 -2.35 -6.92 -18.90
C THR A 85 -1.62 -6.54 -17.61
N GLU A 86 -2.32 -6.43 -16.48
CA GLU A 86 -1.74 -6.07 -15.19
C GLU A 86 -1.14 -7.29 -14.50
N TRP A 87 -1.88 -8.41 -14.47
CA TRP A 87 -1.40 -9.62 -13.80
C TRP A 87 -0.40 -10.43 -14.64
N GLN A 88 -0.39 -10.29 -15.98
CA GLN A 88 0.63 -10.91 -16.82
C GLN A 88 2.06 -10.43 -16.51
N ARG A 89 2.22 -9.25 -15.90
CA ARG A 89 3.52 -8.72 -15.45
C ARG A 89 4.18 -9.58 -14.38
N PHE A 90 3.41 -10.40 -13.68
CA PHE A 90 3.92 -11.38 -12.71
C PHE A 90 4.41 -12.68 -13.38
N GLY A 91 4.35 -12.77 -14.71
CA GLY A 91 4.77 -13.94 -15.48
C GLY A 91 3.91 -15.17 -15.18
N LEU A 92 2.62 -14.99 -14.92
CA LEU A 92 1.71 -16.09 -14.57
C LEU A 92 1.21 -16.82 -15.81
N GLY A 93 1.08 -18.14 -15.71
CA GLY A 93 0.52 -18.99 -16.77
C GLY A 93 -1.01 -19.03 -16.79
N GLU A 94 -1.65 -18.60 -15.70
CA GLU A 94 -3.11 -18.57 -15.56
C GLU A 94 -3.55 -17.31 -14.82
N ASP A 95 -4.85 -17.01 -14.88
CA ASP A 95 -5.44 -15.84 -14.24
C ASP A 95 -5.47 -16.00 -12.72
N PRO A 96 -4.74 -15.18 -11.94
CA PRO A 96 -4.75 -15.27 -10.49
C PRO A 96 -6.12 -14.98 -9.85
N GLY A 97 -7.02 -14.26 -10.54
CA GLY A 97 -8.38 -14.01 -10.07
C GLY A 97 -9.26 -15.26 -10.08
N GLN A 98 -8.89 -16.29 -10.84
CA GLN A 98 -9.58 -17.57 -10.95
C GLN A 98 -9.04 -18.62 -9.98
N LEU A 99 -7.89 -18.38 -9.35
CA LEU A 99 -7.34 -19.28 -8.33
C LEU A 99 -8.25 -19.32 -7.10
N SER A 100 -8.40 -20.53 -6.52
CA SER A 100 -8.93 -20.65 -5.16
C SER A 100 -8.03 -19.87 -4.19
N LEU A 101 -8.62 -19.39 -3.09
CA LEU A 101 -7.89 -18.58 -2.13
C LEU A 101 -6.66 -19.32 -1.58
N GLU A 102 -6.82 -20.60 -1.25
CA GLU A 102 -5.74 -21.47 -0.78
C GLU A 102 -4.60 -21.61 -1.81
N ARG A 103 -4.94 -21.88 -3.09
CA ARG A 103 -3.94 -21.99 -4.16
C ARG A 103 -3.24 -20.67 -4.42
N PHE A 104 -3.95 -19.55 -4.32
CA PHE A 104 -3.39 -18.21 -4.42
C PHE A 104 -2.38 -17.94 -3.29
N LEU A 105 -2.76 -18.22 -2.04
CA LEU A 105 -1.93 -17.98 -0.86
C LEU A 105 -0.64 -18.81 -0.88
N ARG A 106 -0.68 -20.03 -1.42
CA ARG A 106 0.51 -20.88 -1.59
C ARG A 106 1.30 -20.61 -2.87
N HIS A 107 0.81 -19.74 -3.76
CA HIS A 107 1.43 -19.57 -5.07
C HIS A 107 2.85 -18.99 -4.96
N PRO A 108 3.87 -19.60 -5.60
CA PRO A 108 5.28 -19.24 -5.39
C PRO A 108 5.65 -17.83 -5.87
N ARG A 109 4.89 -17.25 -6.82
CA ARG A 109 5.16 -15.91 -7.41
C ARG A 109 4.30 -14.77 -6.85
N ILE A 110 3.16 -15.06 -6.22
CA ILE A 110 2.18 -14.03 -5.81
C ILE A 110 1.57 -14.27 -4.42
N GLY A 111 1.71 -15.48 -3.89
CA GLY A 111 1.27 -15.85 -2.55
C GLY A 111 2.31 -15.51 -1.48
N LEU A 112 2.15 -16.12 -0.31
CA LEU A 112 2.99 -15.90 0.87
C LEU A 112 4.49 -16.11 0.61
N PRO A 113 4.96 -17.15 -0.13
CA PRO A 113 6.39 -17.30 -0.38
C PRO A 113 7.03 -16.09 -1.07
N ALA A 114 6.36 -15.52 -2.08
CA ALA A 114 6.82 -14.32 -2.78
C ALA A 114 6.75 -13.07 -1.90
N PHE A 115 5.72 -12.99 -1.06
CA PHE A 115 5.53 -11.91 -0.11
C PHE A 115 6.64 -11.91 0.95
N LEU A 116 6.95 -13.06 1.57
CA LEU A 116 8.05 -13.18 2.53
C LEU A 116 9.40 -12.83 1.88
N ALA A 117 9.65 -13.31 0.65
CA ALA A 117 10.86 -12.92 -0.09
C ALA A 117 10.93 -11.43 -0.44
N LEU A 118 9.80 -10.73 -0.53
CA LEU A 118 9.77 -9.27 -0.63
C LEU A 118 10.14 -8.63 0.71
N TYR A 119 9.57 -9.10 1.82
CA TYR A 119 9.88 -8.58 3.15
C TYR A 119 11.36 -8.77 3.52
N ASP A 120 11.99 -9.88 3.17
CA ASP A 120 13.44 -10.08 3.35
C ASP A 120 14.25 -9.01 2.61
N ARG A 121 13.87 -8.70 1.35
CA ARG A 121 14.51 -7.66 0.56
C ARG A 121 14.29 -6.26 1.14
N LEU A 122 13.11 -6.02 1.73
CA LEU A 122 12.79 -4.77 2.40
C LEU A 122 13.60 -4.62 3.70
N ALA A 123 13.76 -5.67 4.50
CA ALA A 123 14.64 -5.65 5.68
C ALA A 123 16.07 -5.30 5.28
N ALA A 124 16.63 -5.99 4.29
CA ALA A 124 17.97 -5.69 3.75
C ALA A 124 18.08 -4.30 3.10
N PHE A 125 16.96 -3.71 2.66
CA PHE A 125 16.93 -2.32 2.19
C PHE A 125 16.98 -1.33 3.36
N LEU A 126 16.21 -1.57 4.43
CA LEU A 126 16.20 -0.76 5.63
C LEU A 126 17.59 -0.69 6.28
N ASP A 127 18.33 -1.80 6.31
CA ASP A 127 19.68 -1.84 6.89
C ASP A 127 20.69 -0.97 6.12
N ARG A 128 20.45 -0.72 4.82
CA ARG A 128 21.35 0.03 3.94
C ARG A 128 20.90 1.47 3.67
N HIS A 129 19.69 1.84 4.10
CA HIS A 129 19.10 3.15 3.80
C HIS A 129 18.72 3.88 5.09
N PRO A 130 19.57 4.80 5.58
CA PRO A 130 19.40 5.41 6.90
C PRO A 130 18.19 6.35 7.00
N ARG A 131 17.68 6.85 5.87
CA ARG A 131 16.54 7.78 5.81
C ARG A 131 15.24 7.05 5.48
N CYS A 132 14.89 6.07 6.30
CA CYS A 132 13.69 5.26 6.17
C CYS A 132 12.70 5.50 7.31
N LEU A 133 11.41 5.51 6.99
CA LEU A 133 10.32 5.42 7.96
C LEU A 133 9.52 4.15 7.68
N LEU A 134 9.44 3.25 8.66
CA LEU A 134 8.56 2.08 8.63
C LEU A 134 7.23 2.43 9.31
N LEU A 135 6.12 2.35 8.58
CA LEU A 135 4.76 2.45 9.11
C LEU A 135 4.01 1.15 8.87
N ARG A 136 3.25 0.70 9.87
CA ARG A 136 2.30 -0.41 9.74
C ARG A 136 0.93 0.15 9.41
N TYR A 137 0.22 -0.52 8.50
CA TYR A 137 -1.17 -0.20 8.16
C TYR A 137 -2.07 -0.25 9.40
N GLU A 138 -1.80 -1.21 10.30
CA GLU A 138 -2.53 -1.41 11.54
C GLU A 138 -2.39 -0.21 12.48
N ASP A 139 -1.17 0.33 12.63
CA ASP A 139 -0.93 1.51 13.48
C ASP A 139 -1.55 2.76 12.88
N LEU A 140 -1.44 2.92 11.55
CA LEU A 140 -2.10 4.00 10.80
C LEU A 140 -3.62 3.93 10.95
N ARG A 141 -4.18 2.73 11.10
CA ARG A 141 -5.62 2.53 11.25
C ARG A 141 -6.10 2.75 12.69
N ALA A 142 -5.28 2.36 13.67
CA ALA A 142 -5.56 2.50 15.09
C ALA A 142 -5.45 3.97 15.55
N ASP A 143 -4.41 4.67 15.12
CA ASP A 143 -4.22 6.09 15.37
C ASP A 143 -3.73 6.81 14.09
N PRO A 144 -4.66 7.22 13.22
CA PRO A 144 -4.33 7.91 11.98
C PRO A 144 -3.64 9.26 12.22
N ALA A 145 -4.00 9.97 13.29
CA ALA A 145 -3.47 11.30 13.59
C ALA A 145 -2.00 11.22 14.03
N ALA A 146 -1.68 10.34 14.98
CA ALA A 146 -0.30 10.14 15.43
C ALA A 146 0.58 9.60 14.30
N SER A 147 0.09 8.62 13.54
CA SER A 147 0.83 8.04 12.41
C SER A 147 1.09 9.06 11.31
N PHE A 148 0.12 9.93 11.01
CA PHE A 148 0.29 10.97 10.01
C PHE A 148 1.20 12.10 10.48
N ALA A 149 1.08 12.55 11.74
CA ALA A 149 2.00 13.52 12.32
C ALA A 149 3.45 13.02 12.29
N ARG A 150 3.67 11.74 12.61
CA ARG A 150 4.98 11.08 12.51
C ARG A 150 5.51 11.03 11.07
N LEU A 151 4.64 10.78 10.08
CA LEU A 151 5.01 10.85 8.67
C LEU A 151 5.41 12.27 8.26
N LEU A 152 4.63 13.28 8.63
CA LEU A 152 4.92 14.68 8.33
C LEU A 152 6.25 15.11 8.95
N GLY A 153 6.49 14.79 10.23
CA GLY A 153 7.77 15.07 10.90
C GLY A 153 8.95 14.40 10.20
N PHE A 154 8.80 13.15 9.75
CA PHE A 154 9.84 12.47 8.96
C PHE A 154 10.13 13.14 7.60
N LEU A 155 9.10 13.71 6.97
CA LEU A 155 9.24 14.45 5.72
C LEU A 155 9.75 15.89 5.92
N GLY A 156 9.85 16.37 7.16
CA GLY A 156 10.16 17.77 7.47
C GLY A 156 9.00 18.72 7.18
N GLU A 157 7.77 18.21 7.17
CA GLU A 157 6.54 18.96 6.97
C GLU A 157 5.98 19.47 8.31
N PRO A 158 5.25 20.61 8.34
CA PRO A 158 4.61 21.09 9.56
C PRO A 158 3.57 20.10 10.11
N THR A 159 3.62 19.86 11.41
CA THR A 159 2.75 18.91 12.12
C THR A 159 1.66 19.63 12.93
N GLU A 160 1.04 20.65 12.35
CA GLU A 160 -0.01 21.43 13.02
C GLU A 160 -1.21 20.54 13.37
N PRO A 161 -1.61 20.44 14.66
CA PRO A 161 -2.65 19.49 15.09
C PRO A 161 -3.97 19.64 14.34
N GLN A 162 -4.38 20.87 14.03
CA GLN A 162 -5.62 21.13 13.30
C GLN A 162 -5.54 20.66 11.84
N ALA A 163 -4.41 20.87 11.15
CA ALA A 163 -4.21 20.41 9.78
C ALA A 163 -4.17 18.87 9.72
N VAL A 164 -3.51 18.23 10.71
CA VAL A 164 -3.51 16.77 10.86
C VAL A 164 -4.94 16.26 11.03
N ALA A 165 -5.73 16.85 11.95
CA ALA A 165 -7.10 16.45 12.20
C ALA A 165 -7.99 16.57 10.97
N ARG A 166 -7.93 17.71 10.24
CA ARG A 166 -8.68 17.90 8.99
C ARG A 166 -8.29 16.89 7.92
N THR A 167 -6.99 16.64 7.75
CA THR A 167 -6.49 15.66 6.78
C THR A 167 -6.94 14.23 7.12
N VAL A 168 -6.93 13.86 8.40
CA VAL A 168 -7.42 12.55 8.86
C VAL A 168 -8.92 12.41 8.60
N ALA A 169 -9.72 13.45 8.89
CA ALA A 169 -11.15 13.44 8.62
C ALA A 169 -11.45 13.32 7.12
N PHE A 170 -10.72 14.06 6.28
CA PHE A 170 -10.82 13.96 4.82
C PHE A 170 -10.48 12.54 4.34
N ALA A 171 -9.40 11.95 4.84
CA ALA A 171 -8.95 10.63 4.45
C ALA A 171 -9.65 9.47 5.19
N SER A 172 -10.75 9.75 5.91
CA SER A 172 -11.53 8.71 6.58
C SER A 172 -12.07 7.69 5.59
N LEU A 173 -12.22 6.44 6.04
CA LEU A 173 -12.60 5.33 5.15
C LEU A 173 -13.94 5.59 4.45
N GLU A 174 -14.91 6.10 5.20
CA GLU A 174 -16.25 6.43 4.70
C GLU A 174 -16.20 7.51 3.62
N HIS A 175 -15.52 8.62 3.91
CA HIS A 175 -15.37 9.70 2.96
C HIS A 175 -14.59 9.25 1.70
N MET A 176 -13.53 8.46 1.86
CA MET A 176 -12.77 7.92 0.72
C MET A 176 -13.59 6.96 -0.14
N ARG A 177 -14.52 6.20 0.44
CA ARG A 177 -15.45 5.37 -0.33
C ARG A 177 -16.45 6.21 -1.12
N ALA A 178 -16.97 7.28 -0.52
CA ALA A 178 -17.86 8.20 -1.22
C ALA A 178 -17.15 8.86 -2.42
N LEU A 179 -15.93 9.39 -2.21
CA LEU A 179 -15.16 9.99 -3.30
C LEU A 179 -14.78 8.97 -4.40
N GLU A 180 -14.51 7.71 -4.06
CA GLU A 180 -14.30 6.65 -5.06
C GLU A 180 -15.59 6.36 -5.85
N ALA A 181 -16.75 6.29 -5.20
CA ALA A 181 -18.05 6.06 -5.85
C ALA A 181 -18.41 7.18 -6.83
N GLU A 182 -18.09 8.43 -6.47
CA GLU A 182 -18.29 9.62 -7.30
C GLU A 182 -17.24 9.76 -8.41
N GLY A 183 -16.18 8.94 -8.41
CA GLY A 183 -15.09 9.06 -9.36
C GLY A 183 -14.32 10.38 -9.23
N PHE A 184 -14.30 10.96 -8.01
CA PHE A 184 -13.76 12.28 -7.69
C PHE A 184 -12.30 12.45 -8.13
N PHE A 185 -11.45 11.45 -7.88
CA PHE A 185 -10.05 11.50 -8.24
C PHE A 185 -9.83 11.24 -9.73
N ARG A 186 -8.91 12.00 -10.33
CA ARG A 186 -8.47 11.81 -11.72
C ARG A 186 -7.47 10.65 -11.84
N SER A 187 -7.86 9.50 -11.30
CA SER A 187 -7.06 8.28 -11.27
C SER A 187 -7.94 7.06 -11.54
N GLU A 188 -7.66 6.37 -12.64
CA GLU A 188 -8.29 5.08 -12.96
C GLU A 188 -8.09 4.03 -11.86
N VAL A 189 -6.98 4.12 -11.11
CA VAL A 189 -6.67 3.20 -10.01
C VAL A 189 -7.60 3.37 -8.81
N LEU A 190 -8.22 4.54 -8.65
CA LEU A 190 -9.20 4.82 -7.58
C LEU A 190 -10.64 4.83 -8.08
N ARG A 191 -10.90 4.32 -9.29
CA ARG A 191 -12.27 4.05 -9.76
C ARG A 191 -12.61 2.59 -9.49
N PRO A 192 -13.86 2.27 -9.11
CA PRO A 192 -14.30 0.88 -9.06
C PRO A 192 -14.29 0.31 -10.48
N ALA A 193 -13.94 -0.98 -10.62
CA ALA A 193 -14.02 -1.65 -11.92
C ALA A 193 -15.48 -1.91 -12.34
N ASP A 194 -16.34 -2.14 -11.34
CA ASP A 194 -17.78 -2.30 -11.48
C ASP A 194 -18.48 -1.68 -10.25
N PRO A 195 -19.11 -0.50 -10.37
CA PRO A 195 -19.79 0.17 -9.25
C PRO A 195 -20.89 -0.67 -8.57
N ALA A 196 -21.51 -1.63 -9.28
CA ALA A 196 -22.52 -2.51 -8.70
C ALA A 196 -21.91 -3.63 -7.86
N GLU A 197 -20.63 -3.98 -8.10
CA GLU A 197 -19.87 -4.94 -7.33
C GLU A 197 -19.07 -4.22 -6.24
N GLY A 198 -19.58 -4.21 -5.01
CA GLY A 198 -18.88 -3.60 -3.85
C GLY A 198 -17.46 -4.14 -3.62
N ARG A 199 -17.13 -5.34 -4.15
CA ARG A 199 -15.77 -5.90 -4.12
C ARG A 199 -14.80 -5.28 -5.10
N SER A 200 -15.33 -4.59 -6.10
CA SER A 200 -14.55 -3.87 -7.11
C SER A 200 -13.98 -2.56 -6.59
N PHE A 201 -14.42 -2.02 -5.42
CA PHE A 201 -13.88 -0.80 -4.81
C PHE A 201 -12.48 -1.00 -4.23
N LYS A 202 -11.61 0.01 -4.38
CA LYS A 202 -10.21 0.06 -3.95
C LYS A 202 -10.17 0.31 -2.46
N VAL A 203 -11.02 1.23 -2.01
CA VAL A 203 -11.27 1.48 -0.60
C VAL A 203 -12.17 0.34 -0.08
N GLY A 204 -11.50 -0.69 0.44
CA GLY A 204 -12.15 -1.84 1.04
C GLY A 204 -12.81 -1.51 2.39
N LEU A 205 -13.06 -2.54 3.20
CA LEU A 205 -13.68 -2.38 4.53
C LEU A 205 -12.77 -1.73 5.59
N GLY A 206 -11.49 -1.51 5.26
CA GLY A 206 -10.53 -0.89 6.17
C GLY A 206 -10.35 -1.63 7.50
N LYS A 207 -10.57 -2.95 7.50
CA LYS A 207 -10.42 -3.83 8.68
C LYS A 207 -9.05 -4.52 8.64
N SER A 208 -8.46 -4.69 9.82
CA SER A 208 -7.28 -5.52 10.06
C SER A 208 -7.69 -6.78 10.81
N GLY A 209 -6.94 -7.87 10.64
CA GLY A 209 -7.22 -9.18 11.23
C GLY A 209 -8.32 -9.99 10.54
N ARG A 210 -8.72 -9.62 9.32
CA ARG A 210 -9.80 -10.26 8.56
C ARG A 210 -9.48 -11.70 8.18
N TRP A 211 -8.19 -12.01 8.07
CA TRP A 211 -7.73 -13.37 7.86
C TRP A 211 -8.25 -14.37 8.90
N ARG A 212 -8.56 -13.95 10.13
CA ARG A 212 -9.15 -14.83 11.15
C ARG A 212 -10.59 -15.25 10.83
N GLU A 213 -11.32 -14.40 10.10
CA GLU A 213 -12.70 -14.65 9.68
C GLU A 213 -12.76 -15.39 8.33
N GLU A 214 -11.78 -15.14 7.45
CA GLU A 214 -11.83 -15.58 6.04
C GLU A 214 -11.01 -16.84 5.75
N LEU A 215 -10.06 -17.22 6.62
CA LEU A 215 -9.23 -18.41 6.43
C LEU A 215 -9.68 -19.56 7.32
N PRO A 216 -9.70 -20.81 6.81
CA PRO A 216 -9.75 -22.01 7.63
C PRO A 216 -8.64 -21.98 8.70
N ALA A 217 -8.92 -22.52 9.88
CA ALA A 217 -8.00 -22.46 11.02
C ALA A 217 -6.64 -23.09 10.71
N GLU A 218 -6.66 -24.22 10.01
CA GLU A 218 -5.46 -24.98 9.63
C GLU A 218 -4.58 -24.18 8.67
N LEU A 219 -5.19 -23.54 7.65
CA LEU A 219 -4.49 -22.67 6.72
C LEU A 219 -3.96 -21.42 7.43
N GLY A 220 -4.75 -20.82 8.33
CA GLY A 220 -4.32 -19.69 9.15
C GLY A 220 -3.09 -20.01 9.99
N ALA A 221 -3.06 -21.20 10.60
CA ALA A 221 -1.93 -21.68 11.41
C ALA A 221 -0.70 -21.99 10.55
N GLU A 222 -0.86 -22.62 9.39
CA GLU A 222 0.22 -22.86 8.42
C GLU A 222 0.91 -21.55 8.03
N LEU A 223 0.12 -20.54 7.62
CA LEU A 223 0.66 -19.24 7.23
C LEU A 223 1.32 -18.52 8.42
N ALA A 224 0.76 -18.63 9.62
CA ALA A 224 1.35 -18.05 10.83
C ALA A 224 2.72 -18.67 11.13
N ALA A 225 2.86 -19.99 11.02
CA ALA A 225 4.14 -20.68 11.21
C ALA A 225 5.19 -20.23 10.18
N MET A 226 4.80 -20.10 8.90
CA MET A 226 5.69 -19.58 7.86
C MET A 226 6.14 -18.14 8.12
N ILE A 227 5.23 -17.29 8.62
CA ILE A 227 5.54 -15.90 8.96
C ILE A 227 6.48 -15.84 10.17
N GLY A 228 6.13 -16.52 11.27
CA GLY A 228 6.94 -16.53 12.49
C GLY A 228 8.34 -17.10 12.31
N GLY A 229 8.51 -18.05 11.38
CA GLY A 229 9.83 -18.66 11.10
C GLY A 229 10.75 -17.87 10.18
N ARG A 230 10.26 -16.82 9.50
CA ARG A 230 11.03 -16.11 8.45
C ARG A 230 11.00 -14.60 8.53
N LEU A 231 9.87 -14.03 8.94
CA LEU A 231 9.66 -12.60 8.86
C LEU A 231 10.52 -11.86 9.89
N ASP A 232 11.25 -10.83 9.44
CA ASP A 232 12.04 -9.98 10.35
C ASP A 232 11.12 -9.37 11.45
N PRO A 233 11.46 -9.54 12.74
CA PRO A 233 10.64 -9.06 13.86
C PRO A 233 10.32 -7.57 13.81
N ARG A 234 11.12 -6.73 13.14
CA ARG A 234 10.88 -5.28 13.04
C ARG A 234 9.56 -4.93 12.36
N PHE A 235 9.01 -5.84 11.56
CA PHE A 235 7.70 -5.65 10.92
C PHE A 235 6.52 -5.91 11.88
N GLY A 236 6.76 -6.60 13.00
CA GLY A 236 5.76 -6.79 14.06
C GLY A 236 4.62 -7.74 13.71
N TYR A 237 4.86 -8.74 12.85
CA TYR A 237 3.87 -9.76 12.48
C TYR A 237 4.33 -11.20 12.75
N GLY A 238 5.44 -11.39 13.48
CA GLY A 238 6.01 -12.71 13.78
C GLY A 238 5.29 -13.52 14.87
N SER A 239 4.19 -12.99 15.42
CA SER A 239 3.37 -13.58 16.48
C SER A 239 1.92 -13.71 16.05
#